data_AF-A0A5J5IGF8-F1
#
_entry.id   AF-A0A5J5IGF8-F1
#
_cell.length_a   1.000
_cell.length_b   1.000
_cell.length_c   1.000
_cell.angle_alpha   90.00
_cell.angle_beta   90.00
_cell.angle_gamma   90.00
#
_symmetry.space_group_name_H-M   'P 1'
#
loop_
_entity.id
_entity.type
_entity.pdbx_description
1 polymer ?
#
loop_
_entity_poly.entity_id
_entity_poly.type
_entity_poly.pdbx_seq_one_letter_code
_entity_poly.pdbx_strand_id
1 'polypeptide(L)'
;MIDSAQTNIRRFIVAQYEDNPKIMYAQDASVAAANYQNYVTKDLISLWMLLNKHICMILQNTTAPAAQRLSETNEPHTIQWLAADYNKHLLHHLHQLLELEPVAYP
;
A
#
# COMPACT_ATOMS: atom_id res chain seq x y z
N MET A 1 -6.52 4.79 2.08
CA MET A 1 -5.42 5.20 1.14
C MET A 1 -4.08 5.35 1.86
N ILE A 2 -3.96 6.13 2.94
CA ILE A 2 -2.71 6.29 3.72
C ILE A 2 -2.30 5.00 4.44
N ASP A 3 -3.24 4.39 5.13
CA ASP A 3 -3.11 3.11 5.83
C ASP A 3 -2.79 1.93 4.89
N SER A 4 -3.39 1.92 3.70
CA SER A 4 -3.03 0.97 2.63
C SER A 4 -1.58 1.17 2.17
N ALA A 5 -1.11 2.41 2.01
CA ALA A 5 0.28 2.71 1.67
C ALA A 5 1.25 2.23 2.77
N GLN A 6 0.95 2.51 4.05
CA GLN A 6 1.76 2.05 5.18
C GLN A 6 1.86 0.53 5.25
N THR A 7 0.73 -0.16 5.06
CA THR A 7 0.70 -1.63 5.03
C THR A 7 1.56 -2.18 3.91
N ASN A 8 1.46 -1.61 2.70
CA ASN A 8 2.26 -2.07 1.56
C ASN A 8 3.74 -1.72 1.69
N ILE A 9 4.11 -0.57 2.26
CA ILE A 9 5.50 -0.26 2.63
C ILE A 9 6.09 -1.38 3.49
N ARG A 10 5.35 -1.82 4.52
CA ARG A 10 5.81 -2.92 5.38
C ARG A 10 5.97 -4.22 4.60
N ARG A 11 5.02 -4.56 3.72
CA ARG A 11 5.12 -5.74 2.84
C ARG A 11 6.35 -5.68 1.94
N PHE A 12 6.59 -4.54 1.30
CA PHE A 12 7.70 -4.36 0.37
C PHE A 12 9.06 -4.34 1.05
N ILE A 13 9.16 -3.92 2.30
CA ILE A 13 10.42 -3.90 3.04
C ILE A 13 10.68 -5.24 3.71
N VAL A 14 9.74 -5.71 4.53
CA VAL A 14 9.96 -6.88 5.40
C VAL A 14 10.16 -8.15 4.57
N ALA A 15 9.39 -8.33 3.49
CA ALA A 15 9.53 -9.49 2.63
C ALA A 15 10.87 -9.55 1.87
N GLN A 16 11.70 -8.50 1.88
CA GLN A 16 13.04 -8.56 1.29
C GLN A 16 14.04 -9.33 2.14
N TYR A 17 13.81 -9.46 3.45
CA TYR A 17 14.75 -10.10 4.38
C TYR A 17 14.11 -11.14 5.30
N GLU A 18 12.78 -11.15 5.47
CA GLU A 18 12.04 -12.23 6.11
C GLU A 18 11.42 -13.14 5.05
N ASP A 19 11.40 -14.44 5.30
CA ASP A 19 10.78 -15.43 4.41
C ASP A 19 9.26 -15.48 4.65
N ASN A 20 8.48 -15.12 3.63
CA ASN A 20 7.02 -15.10 3.61
C ASN A 20 6.36 -14.47 4.86
N PRO A 21 6.70 -13.22 5.24
CA PRO A 21 6.13 -12.59 6.43
C PRO A 21 4.63 -12.40 6.28
N LYS A 22 3.90 -12.70 7.37
CA LYS A 22 2.45 -12.51 7.45
C LYS A 22 2.09 -11.08 7.83
N ILE A 23 1.53 -10.34 6.88
CA ILE A 23 1.22 -8.92 7.01
C ILE A 23 -0.21 -8.67 6.52
N MET A 24 -1.15 -8.86 7.45
CA MET A 24 -2.58 -8.64 7.25
C MET A 24 -2.93 -7.16 7.24
N TYR A 25 -4.03 -6.82 6.57
CA TYR A 25 -4.58 -5.47 6.54
C TYR A 25 -5.97 -5.46 7.17
N ALA A 26 -6.07 -4.95 8.40
CA ALA A 26 -7.35 -4.73 9.08
C ALA A 26 -7.80 -3.29 8.80
N GLN A 27 -8.43 -3.06 7.65
CA GLN A 27 -8.74 -1.71 7.13
C GLN A 27 -9.50 -0.84 8.13
N ASP A 28 -10.68 -1.25 8.59
CA ASP A 28 -11.51 -0.44 9.47
C ASP A 28 -10.82 -0.13 10.80
N ALA A 29 -10.14 -1.14 11.37
CA ALA A 29 -9.37 -0.96 12.59
C ALA A 29 -8.20 0.01 12.40
N SER A 30 -7.52 -0.05 11.25
CA SER A 30 -6.41 0.84 10.92
C SER A 30 -6.87 2.29 10.75
N VAL A 31 -7.99 2.50 10.04
CA VAL A 31 -8.61 3.81 9.85
C VAL A 31 -9.03 4.41 11.19
N ALA A 32 -9.70 3.61 12.03
CA ALA A 32 -10.14 4.06 13.35
C ALA A 32 -8.95 4.40 14.26
N ALA A 33 -7.94 3.54 14.32
CA ALA A 33 -6.76 3.75 15.17
C ALA A 33 -5.92 4.95 14.72
N ALA A 34 -5.82 5.21 13.42
CA ALA A 34 -5.11 6.36 12.89
C ALA A 34 -5.87 7.69 13.06
N ASN A 35 -7.15 7.62 13.42
CA ASN A 35 -8.00 8.78 13.73
C ASN A 35 -7.99 9.86 12.64
N TYR A 36 -8.02 9.44 11.36
CA TYR A 36 -7.92 10.36 10.23
C TYR A 36 -9.01 11.43 10.22
N GLN A 37 -10.20 11.15 10.77
CA GLN A 37 -11.31 12.09 10.84
C GLN A 37 -11.02 13.34 11.67
N ASN A 38 -10.07 13.26 12.61
CA ASN A 38 -9.68 14.39 13.46
C ASN A 38 -8.32 14.98 13.05
N TYR A 39 -7.78 14.58 11.90
CA TYR A 39 -6.48 15.04 11.41
C TYR A 39 -6.68 16.15 10.36
N VAL A 40 -5.90 17.22 10.48
CA VAL A 40 -5.79 18.30 9.50
C VAL A 40 -5.62 17.74 8.08
N THR A 41 -6.59 18.03 7.21
CA THR A 41 -6.66 17.47 5.85
C THR A 41 -5.40 17.75 5.01
N LYS A 42 -4.82 18.95 5.14
CA LYS A 42 -3.58 19.31 4.41
C LYS A 42 -2.40 18.41 4.79
N ASP A 43 -2.32 18.01 6.04
CA ASP A 43 -1.27 17.14 6.54
C ASP A 43 -1.51 15.70 6.05
N LEU A 44 -2.76 15.25 5.99
CA LEU A 44 -3.12 13.96 5.38
C LEU A 44 -2.73 13.88 3.91
N ILE A 45 -3.00 14.92 3.12
CA ILE A 45 -2.61 14.97 1.70
C ILE A 45 -1.08 14.90 1.57
N SER A 46 -0.37 15.67 2.40
CA SER A 46 1.09 15.69 2.42
C SER A 46 1.67 14.32 2.81
N LEU A 47 1.10 13.69 3.83
CA LEU A 47 1.48 12.36 4.30
C LEU A 47 1.24 11.32 3.20
N TRP A 48 0.07 11.31 2.58
CA TRP A 48 -0.24 10.41 1.47
C TRP A 48 0.75 10.57 0.32
N MET A 49 1.07 11.80 -0.08
CA MET A 49 2.05 12.07 -1.13
C MET A 49 3.44 11.54 -0.75
N LEU A 50 3.91 11.81 0.47
CA LEU A 50 5.23 11.39 0.93
C LEU A 50 5.36 9.87 1.04
N LEU A 51 4.32 9.18 1.52
CA LEU A 51 4.29 7.72 1.57
C LEU A 51 4.37 7.10 0.18
N ASN A 52 3.65 7.64 -0.81
CA ASN A 52 3.72 7.13 -2.18
C ASN A 52 5.08 7.40 -2.84
N LYS A 53 5.67 8.58 -2.62
CA LYS A 53 7.05 8.85 -3.05
C LYS A 53 8.04 7.87 -2.40
N HIS A 54 7.84 7.55 -1.13
CA HIS A 54 8.66 6.57 -0.43
C HIS A 54 8.49 5.15 -1.01
N ILE A 55 7.25 4.74 -1.36
CA ILE A 55 7.00 3.49 -2.08
C ILE A 55 7.79 3.45 -3.39
N CYS A 56 7.80 4.53 -4.18
CA CYS A 56 8.60 4.58 -5.40
C CYS A 56 10.09 4.34 -5.11
N MET A 57 10.65 4.97 -4.06
CA MET A 57 12.05 4.76 -3.67
C MET A 57 12.33 3.31 -3.25
N ILE A 58 11.44 2.71 -2.45
CA ILE A 58 11.56 1.31 -2.03
C ILE A 58 11.58 0.41 -3.26
N LEU A 59 10.59 0.53 -4.14
CA LEU A 59 10.46 -0.32 -5.32
C LEU A 59 11.59 -0.14 -6.33
N GLN A 60 12.13 1.07 -6.48
CA GLN A 60 13.34 1.33 -7.29
C GLN A 60 14.57 0.63 -6.72
N ASN A 61 14.64 0.46 -5.40
CA ASN A 61 15.75 -0.22 -4.73
C ASN A 61 15.54 -1.74 -4.59
N THR A 62 14.33 -2.25 -4.88
CA THR A 62 14.03 -3.68 -4.85
C THR A 62 14.65 -4.37 -6.06
N THR A 63 15.58 -5.30 -5.84
CA THR A 63 16.21 -6.08 -6.92
C THR A 63 15.23 -7.05 -7.57
N ALA A 64 15.52 -7.52 -8.80
CA ALA A 64 14.67 -8.48 -9.49
C ALA A 64 14.45 -9.80 -8.69
N PRO A 65 15.48 -10.39 -8.03
CA PRO A 65 15.25 -11.52 -7.13
C PRO A 65 14.40 -11.16 -5.91
N ALA A 66 14.62 -10.00 -5.30
CA ALA A 66 13.83 -9.55 -4.15
C ALA A 66 12.36 -9.33 -4.54
N ALA A 67 12.08 -8.83 -5.74
CA ALA A 67 10.73 -8.63 -6.24
C ALA A 67 9.90 -9.93 -6.34
N GLN A 68 10.56 -11.09 -6.46
CA GLN A 68 9.92 -12.42 -6.46
C GLN A 68 9.71 -12.99 -5.05
N ARG A 69 10.21 -12.35 -4.00
CA ARG A 69 9.99 -12.80 -2.61
C ARG A 69 8.54 -12.59 -2.22
N LEU A 70 8.05 -13.49 -1.36
CA LEU A 70 6.65 -13.57 -0.96
C LEU A 70 6.38 -12.78 0.31
N SER A 71 5.17 -12.22 0.41
CA SER A 71 4.56 -11.79 1.66
C SER A 71 3.18 -12.44 1.77
N GLU A 72 2.88 -12.99 2.93
CA GLU A 72 1.61 -13.65 3.21
C GLU A 72 0.55 -12.59 3.56
N THR A 73 -0.51 -12.56 2.76
CA THR A 73 -1.72 -11.77 3.02
C THR A 73 -2.87 -12.71 3.40
N ASN A 74 -3.97 -12.75 2.64
CA ASN A 74 -4.91 -13.87 2.68
C ASN A 74 -4.32 -15.11 2.01
N GLU A 75 -3.46 -14.88 1.01
CA GLU A 75 -2.62 -15.88 0.36
C GLU A 75 -1.23 -15.27 0.07
N PRO A 76 -0.21 -16.09 -0.23
CA PRO A 76 1.12 -15.59 -0.54
C PRO A 76 1.16 -14.89 -1.89
N HIS A 77 1.71 -13.67 -1.91
CA HIS A 77 1.95 -12.92 -3.14
C HIS A 77 3.38 -12.38 -3.20
N THR A 78 3.92 -12.27 -4.41
CA THR A 78 5.24 -11.64 -4.61
C THR A 78 5.16 -10.14 -4.35
N ILE A 79 6.28 -9.52 -3.96
CA ILE A 79 6.40 -8.05 -3.89
C ILE A 79 5.98 -7.41 -5.21
N GLN A 80 6.39 -7.97 -6.35
CA GLN A 80 6.01 -7.49 -7.67
C GLN A 80 4.48 -7.47 -7.87
N TRP A 81 3.81 -8.56 -7.51
CA TRP A 81 2.35 -8.67 -7.63
C TRP A 81 1.67 -7.64 -6.73
N LEU A 82 2.08 -7.54 -5.47
CA LEU A 82 1.52 -6.60 -4.49
C LEU A 82 1.72 -5.14 -4.93
N ALA A 83 2.86 -4.81 -5.55
CA ALA A 83 3.10 -3.47 -6.08
C ALA A 83 2.18 -3.12 -7.25
N ALA A 84 1.96 -4.08 -8.16
CA ALA A 84 1.04 -3.89 -9.28
C ALA A 84 -0.42 -3.77 -8.82
N ASP A 85 -0.82 -4.58 -7.85
CA ASP A 85 -2.15 -4.53 -7.23
C ASP A 85 -2.37 -3.20 -6.48
N TYR A 86 -1.39 -2.78 -5.68
CA TYR A 86 -1.44 -1.49 -4.98
C TYR A 86 -1.65 -0.30 -5.92
N ASN A 87 -1.02 -0.31 -7.11
CA ASN A 87 -1.23 0.75 -8.09
C ASN A 87 -2.68 0.80 -8.62
N LYS A 88 -3.30 -0.35 -8.86
CA LYS A 88 -4.70 -0.44 -9.29
C LYS A 88 -5.64 0.00 -8.16
N HIS A 89 -5.36 -0.43 -6.93
CA HIS A 89 -6.10 -0.04 -5.73
C HIS A 89 -6.07 1.47 -5.51
N LEU A 90 -4.89 2.07 -5.70
CA LEU A 90 -4.70 3.51 -5.59
C LEU A 90 -5.54 4.26 -6.63
N LEU A 91 -5.51 3.80 -7.89
CA LEU A 91 -6.28 4.40 -8.98
C LEU A 91 -7.80 4.31 -8.71
N HIS A 92 -8.28 3.14 -8.28
CA HIS A 92 -9.68 2.94 -7.91
C HIS A 92 -10.15 3.96 -6.87
N HIS A 93 -9.39 4.14 -5.78
CA HIS A 93 -9.74 5.12 -4.74
C HIS A 93 -9.62 6.57 -5.20
N LEU A 94 -8.67 6.90 -6.07
CA LEU A 94 -8.58 8.24 -6.64
C LEU A 94 -9.82 8.57 -7.48
N HIS A 95 -10.32 7.61 -8.25
CA HIS A 95 -11.55 7.80 -9.01
C HIS A 95 -12.78 7.96 -8.11
N GLN A 96 -12.87 7.19 -7.02
CA GLN A 96 -13.92 7.38 -6.01
C GLN A 96 -13.86 8.78 -5.37
N LEU A 97 -12.66 9.23 -4.98
CA LEU A 97 -12.47 10.53 -4.31
C LEU A 97 -12.75 11.73 -5.22
N LEU A 98 -12.38 11.62 -6.50
CA LEU A 98 -12.50 12.68 -7.49
C LEU A 98 -13.80 12.57 -8.31
N GLU A 99 -14.70 11.65 -7.95
CA GLU A 99 -15.97 11.41 -8.64
C GLU A 99 -15.80 11.14 -10.15
N LEU A 100 -14.76 10.38 -10.50
CA LEU A 100 -14.46 9.97 -11.89
C LEU A 100 -15.14 8.64 -12.25
N GLU A 101 -15.14 8.32 -13.55
CA GLU A 101 -15.63 7.03 -14.06
C GLU A 101 -14.98 5.85 -13.33
N PRO A 102 -15.75 4.91 -12.75
CA PRO A 102 -15.18 3.80 -11.99
C PRO A 102 -14.22 2.94 -12.81
N VAL A 103 -13.08 2.60 -12.21
CA VAL A 103 -12.14 1.64 -12.80
C VAL A 103 -12.40 0.26 -12.22
N ALA A 104 -12.37 -0.76 -13.09
CA ALA A 104 -12.48 -2.14 -12.67
C ALA A 104 -11.37 -2.50 -11.67
N TYR A 105 -11.77 -2.83 -10.45
CA TYR A 105 -10.91 -3.30 -9.39
C TYR A 105 -11.68 -4.36 -8.60
N PRO A 106 -11.11 -5.56 -8.42
CA PRO A 106 -11.78 -6.69 -7.76
C PRO A 106 -11.96 -6.49 -6.25
#